data_AF-A0A9Q7SVL5-F1
#
_entry.id   AF-A0A9Q7SVL5-F1
#
_cell.length_a   1.000
_cell.length_b   1.000
_cell.length_c   1.000
_cell.angle_alpha   90.00
_cell.angle_beta   90.00
_cell.angle_gamma   90.00
#
_symmetry.space_group_name_H-M   'P 1'
#
loop_
_entity.id
_entity.type
_entity.pdbx_description
1 polymer ?
#
loop_
_entity_poly.entity_id
_entity_poly.type
_entity_poly.pdbx_seq_one_letter_code
_entity_poly.pdbx_strand_id
1 'polypeptide(L)' 'MYKVTPTTNLVLDGDALSTIKAQENQIGNNLSPGNTYLKKGFSPMALNTMYQFSSRLIPINYN' A
#
# COMPACT_ATOMS: atom_id res chain seq x y z
N MET A 1 4.71 -1.35 -16.60
CA MET A 1 5.63 -0.91 -15.52
C MET A 1 6.13 -2.15 -14.80
N TYR A 2 7.43 -2.23 -14.52
CA TYR A 2 8.05 -3.37 -13.84
C TYR A 2 8.50 -2.97 -12.43
N LYS A 3 8.44 -3.91 -11.47
CA LYS A 3 8.80 -3.71 -10.05
C LYS A 3 8.16 -2.44 -9.45
N VAL A 4 6.83 -2.40 -9.49
CA VAL A 4 6.02 -1.28 -9.02
C VAL A 4 6.07 -1.20 -7.49
N THR A 5 6.67 -0.13 -6.98
CA THR A 5 6.81 0.17 -5.54
C THR A 5 6.18 1.52 -5.21
N PRO A 6 4.85 1.62 -5.10
CA PRO A 6 4.17 2.88 -4.84
C PRO A 6 4.44 3.35 -3.39
N THR A 7 4.31 4.65 -3.20
CA THR A 7 4.20 5.28 -1.88
C THR A 7 2.84 5.96 -1.81
N THR A 8 2.03 5.58 -0.82
CA THR A 8 0.65 6.05 -0.68
C THR A 8 0.48 6.79 0.64
N ASN A 9 -0.16 7.94 0.61
CA ASN A 9 -0.52 8.70 1.82
C ASN A 9 -1.97 8.41 2.20
N LEU A 10 -2.20 8.12 3.47
CA LEU A 10 -3.53 8.07 4.07
C LEU A 10 -3.80 9.45 4.67
N VAL A 11 -4.76 10.19 4.10
CA VAL A 11 -5.11 11.56 4.50
C VAL A 11 -6.55 11.57 5.03
N LEU A 12 -6.77 12.22 6.17
CA LEU A 12 -8.08 12.43 6.79
C LEU A 12 -8.19 13.90 7.20
N ASP A 13 -9.27 14.58 6.79
CA ASP A 13 -9.51 16.01 7.10
C ASP A 13 -8.33 16.97 6.81
N GLY A 14 -7.54 16.64 5.79
CA GLY A 14 -6.37 17.43 5.39
C GLY A 14 -5.06 17.03 6.08
N ASP A 15 -5.13 16.20 7.12
CA ASP A 15 -3.97 15.68 7.84
C ASP A 15 -3.53 14.32 7.30
N ALA A 16 -2.23 14.17 7.06
CA ALA A 16 -1.64 12.89 6.67
C ALA A 16 -1.45 11.99 7.90
N LEU A 17 -2.32 10.99 8.04
CA LEU A 17 -2.25 9.96 9.09
C LEU A 17 -1.01 9.08 8.93
N SER A 18 -0.66 8.75 7.68
CA SER A 18 0.51 7.93 7.38
C SER A 18 0.97 8.04 5.94
N THR A 19 2.28 7.88 5.75
CA THR A 19 2.92 7.64 4.46
C THR A 19 3.40 6.20 4.41
N ILE A 20 2.77 5.37 3.58
CA ILE A 20 3.08 3.94 3.47
C ILE A 20 3.81 3.69 2.16
N LYS A 21 5.06 3.24 2.27
CA LYS A 21 5.84 2.74 1.15
C LYS A 21 5.57 1.25 0.97
N ALA A 22 5.34 0.81 -0.27
CA ALA A 22 5.15 -0.60 -0.57
C ALA A 22 6.38 -1.43 -0.16
N GLN A 23 6.13 -2.48 0.62
CA GLN A 23 7.14 -3.43 1.09
C GLN A 23 7.22 -4.65 0.16
N GLU A 24 8.14 -5.59 0.42
CA GLU A 24 8.38 -6.75 -0.46
C GLU A 24 7.12 -7.56 -0.80
N ASN A 25 6.22 -7.73 0.17
CA ASN A 25 4.92 -8.41 0.00
C ASN A 25 3.89 -7.59 -0.81
N GLN A 26 4.20 -6.35 -1.15
CA GLN A 26 3.33 -5.39 -1.84
C GLN A 26 3.92 -4.91 -3.17
N ILE A 27 5.04 -5.50 -3.62
CA ILE A 27 5.69 -5.16 -4.89
C ILE A 27 4.94 -5.78 -6.06
N GLY A 28 4.48 -4.93 -6.98
CA GLY A 28 3.91 -5.36 -8.26
C GLY A 28 5.00 -5.69 -9.27
N ASN A 29 5.36 -6.96 -9.45
CA ASN A 29 6.41 -7.36 -10.41
C ASN A 29 6.17 -6.82 -11.82
N ASN A 30 4.91 -6.83 -12.30
CA ASN A 30 4.51 -6.25 -13.58
C ASN A 30 3.09 -5.68 -13.50
N LEU A 31 2.91 -4.49 -14.06
CA LEU A 31 1.63 -3.81 -14.25
C LEU A 31 1.55 -3.31 -15.70
N SER A 32 0.75 -3.98 -16.52
CA SER A 32 0.46 -3.52 -17.89
C SER A 32 -0.49 -2.31 -17.87
N PRO A 33 -0.43 -1.41 -18.86
CA PRO A 33 -1.38 -0.31 -18.98
C PRO A 33 -2.84 -0.81 -18.98
N GLY A 34 -3.72 -0.14 -18.24
CA GLY A 34 -5.14 -0.50 -18.14
C GLY A 34 -5.46 -1.69 -17.22
N ASN A 35 -4.45 -2.39 -16.70
CA ASN A 35 -4.65 -3.49 -15.76
C ASN A 35 -4.47 -3.03 -14.30
N THR A 36 -4.86 -3.90 -13.36
CA THR A 36 -4.65 -3.74 -11.92
C THR A 36 -3.69 -4.81 -11.38
N TYR A 37 -3.09 -4.52 -10.22
CA TYR A 37 -2.33 -5.47 -9.44
C TYR A 37 -2.99 -5.58 -8.05
N LEU A 38 -3.53 -6.72 -7.61
CA LEU A 38 -3.73 -8.02 -8.25
C LEU A 38 -4.71 -7.96 -9.43
N LYS A 39 -4.75 -9.03 -10.25
CA LYS A 39 -5.64 -9.09 -11.43
C LYS A 39 -7.11 -9.08 -11.00
N LYS A 40 -7.99 -8.61 -11.90
CA LYS A 40 -9.44 -8.71 -11.73
C LYS A 40 -9.84 -10.18 -11.46
N GLY A 41 -10.64 -10.40 -10.42
CA GLY A 41 -11.03 -11.74 -9.95
C GLY A 41 -10.21 -12.28 -8.77
N PHE A 42 -9.14 -11.58 -8.36
CA PHE A 42 -8.44 -11.84 -7.11
C PHE A 42 -8.88 -10.88 -6.02
N SER A 43 -8.76 -11.31 -4.76
CA SER A 43 -8.96 -10.44 -3.60
C SER A 43 -7.97 -9.28 -3.62
N PRO A 44 -8.36 -8.10 -3.11
CA PRO A 44 -7.46 -6.95 -3.03
C PRO A 44 -6.29 -7.20 -2.06
N MET A 45 -5.23 -6.39 -2.21
CA MET A 45 -4.05 -6.43 -1.35
C MET A 45 -4.37 -5.85 0.04
N ALA A 46 -3.87 -6.50 1.10
CA ALA A 46 -3.94 -5.96 2.45
C ALA A 46 -2.85 -4.90 2.66
N LEU A 47 -3.27 -3.71 3.09
CA LEU A 47 -2.40 -2.60 3.48
C LEU A 47 -2.58 -2.35 4.98
N ASN A 48 -1.91 -3.14 5.80
CA ASN A 48 -2.07 -3.10 7.26
C ASN A 48 -0.79 -2.76 8.01
N THR A 49 0.36 -2.67 7.35
CA THR A 49 1.65 -2.47 8.01
C THR A 49 2.46 -1.34 7.40
N MET A 50 3.09 -0.51 8.25
CA MET A 50 3.89 0.64 7.82
C MET A 50 5.40 0.34 7.71
N TYR A 51 5.90 -0.67 8.43
CA TYR A 51 7.35 -0.90 8.58
C TYR A 51 7.92 -1.88 7.54
N GLN A 52 9.22 -1.79 7.28
CA GLN A 52 9.92 -2.53 6.21
C GLN A 52 9.84 -4.06 6.29
N PHE A 53 9.49 -4.60 7.45
CA PHE A 53 9.31 -6.04 7.69
C PHE A 53 7.86 -6.39 8.06
N SER A 54 6.90 -5.54 7.70
CA SER A 54 5.49 -5.70 8.07
C SER A 54 5.27 -5.83 9.59
N SER A 55 6.12 -5.19 10.41
CA SER A 55 6.19 -5.47 11.85
C SER A 55 5.37 -4.53 12.73
N ARG A 56 4.79 -3.46 12.16
CA ARG A 56 3.96 -2.49 12.89
C ARG A 56 2.70 -2.15 12.10
N LEU A 57 1.56 -2.29 12.76
CA LEU A 57 0.26 -1.86 12.25
C LEU A 57 0.20 -0.32 12.18
N ILE A 58 -0.79 0.18 11.44
CA ILE A 58 -1.06 1.61 11.30
C ILE A 58 -1.77 2.10 12.58
N PRO A 59 -1.14 2.91 13.46
CA PRO A 59 -1.84 3.46 14.62
C PRO A 59 -2.73 4.64 14.21
N ILE A 60 -3.85 4.80 14.92
CA ILE A 60 -4.71 5.98 14.85
C ILE A 60 -4.90 6.47 16.29
N ASN A 61 -4.86 7.78 16.50
CA ASN A 61 -5.10 8.39 17.81
C ASN A 61 -6.62 8.57 18.07
N TYR A 62 -6.99 8.93 19.29
CA TYR A 62 -8.40 9.04 19.68
C TYR A 62 -9.09 10.32 19.18
N ASN A 63 -8.31 11.35 18.85
CA ASN A 63 -8.80 12.70 18.55
C ASN A 63 -9.58 12.78 17.24
#